data_AF-X1V855-F1
#
_entry.id   AF-X1V855-F1
#
_cell.length_a   1.000
_cell.length_b   1.000
_cell.length_c   1.000
_cell.angle_alpha   90.00
_cell.angle_beta   90.00
_cell.angle_gamma   90.00
#
_symmetry.space_group_name_H-M   'P 1'
#
loop_
_entity.id
_entity.type
_entity.pdbx_description
1 polymer ?
#
loop_
_entity_poly.entity_id
_entity_poly.type
_entity_poly.pdbx_seq_one_letter_code
_entity_poly.pdbx_strand_id
1 'polypeptide(L)' 'DALTVAPADLEGTTQALYTALTMPPDERNKRAISLKKSIEENDVTNWLLHLLEDTVNLVQEQSEKAT' A
#
# COMPACT_ATOMS: atom_id res chain seq x y z
N ASP A 1 9.04 -1.84 2.33
CA ASP A 1 8.49 -2.01 3.69
C ASP A 1 8.82 -0.83 4.57
N ALA A 2 7.79 -0.18 5.12
CA ALA A 2 7.92 1.04 5.92
C ALA A 2 8.14 0.73 7.42
N LEU A 3 8.63 1.72 8.16
CA LEU A 3 8.55 1.73 9.62
C LEU A 3 7.24 2.44 10.01
N THR A 4 6.23 1.66 10.40
CA THR A 4 4.93 2.20 10.81
C THR A 4 5.03 2.85 12.18
N VAL A 5 4.36 3.99 12.36
CA VAL A 5 4.31 4.74 13.62
C VAL A 5 2.86 5.11 13.95
N ALA A 6 2.55 5.29 15.24
CA ALA A 6 1.32 5.94 15.65
C ALA A 6 1.55 7.46 15.71
N PRO A 7 0.77 8.29 15.00
CA PRO A 7 1.09 9.71 14.82
C PRO A 7 1.02 10.53 16.12
N ALA A 8 0.27 10.08 17.12
CA ALA A 8 0.19 10.73 18.43
C ALA A 8 1.25 10.21 19.43
N ASP A 9 1.98 9.15 19.08
CA ASP A 9 3.04 8.57 19.91
C ASP A 9 4.39 9.20 19.57
N LEU A 10 4.78 10.17 20.40
CA LEU A 10 6.05 10.88 20.26
C LEU A 10 7.25 9.94 20.44
N GLU A 11 7.20 9.03 21.41
CA GLU A 11 8.31 8.15 21.76
C GLU A 11 8.52 7.10 20.66
N GLY A 12 7.43 6.46 20.23
CA GLY A 12 7.47 5.49 19.12
C GLY A 12 7.94 6.13 17.81
N THR A 13 7.52 7.36 17.52
CA THR A 13 8.00 8.10 16.34
C THR A 13 9.49 8.41 16.45
N THR A 14 9.96 8.82 17.63
CA THR A 14 11.40 9.09 17.88
C THR A 14 12.24 7.83 17.69
N GLN A 15 11.76 6.68 18.20
CA GLN A 15 12.44 5.39 18.04
C GLN A 15 12.49 4.95 16.57
N ALA A 16 11.41 5.15 15.81
CA ALA A 16 11.39 4.84 14.38
C ALA A 16 12.37 5.72 13.59
N LEU A 17 12.48 7.01 13.92
CA LEU A 17 13.46 7.92 13.32
C LEU A 17 14.89 7.48 13.62
N TYR A 18 15.20 7.18 14.89
CA TYR A 18 16.52 6.66 15.27
C TYR A 18 16.85 5.40 14.47
N THR A 19 15.91 4.44 14.42
CA THR A 19 16.05 3.20 13.67
C THR A 19 16.33 3.46 12.19
N ALA A 20 15.60 4.39 11.55
CA ALA A 20 15.80 4.75 10.15
C ALA A 20 17.19 5.36 9.88
N LEU A 21 17.65 6.23 10.77
CA LEU A 21 18.94 6.92 10.64
C LEU A 21 20.13 5.99 10.88
N THR A 22 20.00 5.01 11.78
CA THR A 22 21.07 4.04 12.09
C THR A 22 20.94 2.74 11.31
N MET A 23 19.96 2.63 10.40
CA MET A 23 19.69 1.40 9.64
C MET A 23 20.88 1.02 8.75
N PRO A 24 21.31 -0.26 8.76
CA PRO A 24 22.33 -0.73 7.83
C PRO A 24 21.93 -0.50 6.37
N PRO A 25 22.86 -0.12 5.48
CA PRO A 25 22.55 0.18 4.08
C PRO A 25 21.82 -0.95 3.33
N ASP A 26 22.21 -2.20 3.57
CA ASP A 26 21.60 -3.36 2.91
C ASP A 26 20.14 -3.57 3.30
N GLU A 27 19.83 -3.40 4.60
CA GLU A 27 18.46 -3.47 5.10
C GLU A 27 17.63 -2.33 4.52
N ARG A 28 18.17 -1.11 4.51
CA ARG A 28 17.51 0.07 3.93
C ARG A 28 17.19 -0.15 2.45
N ASN A 29 18.13 -0.68 1.69
CA ASN A 29 17.95 -0.98 0.28
C ASN A 29 16.87 -2.05 0.04
N LYS A 30 16.91 -3.15 0.82
CA LYS A 30 15.91 -4.21 0.76
C LYS A 30 14.50 -3.66 1.02
N ARG A 31 14.34 -2.84 2.06
CA ARG A 31 13.07 -2.19 2.40
C ARG A 31 12.59 -1.26 1.29
N ALA A 32 13.48 -0.47 0.69
CA ALA A 32 13.15 0.45 -0.39
C ALA A 32 12.69 -0.29 -1.65
N ILE A 33 13.40 -1.34 -2.07
CA ILE A 33 13.02 -2.18 -3.22
C ILE A 33 11.64 -2.80 -3.02
N SER A 34 11.38 -3.37 -1.83
CA SER A 34 10.07 -3.95 -1.51
C SER A 34 8.95 -2.91 -1.58
N LEU A 35 9.20 -1.70 -1.05
CA LEU A 35 8.20 -0.62 -1.08
C LEU A 35 7.92 -0.16 -2.51
N LYS A 36 8.96 -0.01 -3.34
CA LYS A 36 8.82 0.36 -4.75
C LYS A 36 8.00 -0.67 -5.51
N LYS A 37 8.32 -1.96 -5.34
CA LYS A 37 7.59 -3.05 -5.99
C LYS A 37 6.10 -3.04 -5.63
N SER A 38 5.76 -2.85 -4.35
CA SER A 38 4.36 -2.78 -3.90
C SER A 38 3.59 -1.61 -4.55
N ILE A 39 4.25 -0.47 -4.77
CA ILE A 39 3.64 0.67 -5.48
C ILE A 39 3.42 0.34 -6.95
N GLU A 40 4.43 -0.23 -7.62
CA GLU A 40 4.35 -0.61 -9.04
C GLU A 40 3.27 -1.68 -9.30
N GLU A 41 3.06 -2.62 -8.37
CA GLU A 41 2.02 -3.65 -8.47
C GLU A 41 0.60 -3.07 -8.24
N ASN A 42 0.47 -1.95 -7.54
CA ASN A 42 -0.81 -1.32 -7.19
C ASN A 42 -0.92 0.09 -7.77
N ASP A 43 -0.50 0.24 -9.02
CA ASP A 43 -0.53 1.53 -9.70
C ASP A 43 -1.97 2.01 -10.02
N VAL A 44 -2.08 3.25 -10.50
CA VAL A 44 -3.36 3.89 -10.83
C VAL A 44 -4.09 3.20 -11.99
N THR A 45 -3.35 2.57 -12.91
CA THR A 45 -3.93 1.86 -14.05
C THR A 45 -4.56 0.55 -13.57
N ASN A 46 -3.86 -0.19 -12.71
CA ASN A 46 -4.35 -1.39 -12.06
C ASN A 46 -5.60 -1.07 -11.21
N TRP A 47 -5.57 0.01 -10.43
CA TRP A 47 -6.72 0.47 -9.66
C TRP A 47 -7.93 0.80 -10.56
N LEU A 48 -7.73 1.52 -11.66
CA LEU A 48 -8.82 1.89 -12.57
C LEU A 48 -9.43 0.66 -13.25
N LEU A 49 -8.61 -0.31 -13.65
CA LEU A 49 -9.08 -1.57 -14.22
C LEU A 49 -10.02 -2.28 -13.25
N HIS A 50 -9.58 -2.49 -12.01
CA HIS A 50 -10.40 -3.14 -10.98
C HIS A 50 -11.69 -2.37 -10.69
N LEU A 51 -11.64 -1.03 -10.64
CA LEU A 51 -12.84 -0.21 -10.44
C LEU A 51 -13.87 -0.41 -11.57
N LEU A 52 -13.42 -0.48 -12.81
CA LEU A 52 -14.30 -0.71 -13.96
C LEU A 52 -14.87 -2.12 -13.96
N GLU A 53 -14.04 -3.13 -13.65
CA GLU A 53 -14.47 -4.53 -13.51
C GLU A 53 -15.53 -4.67 -12.40
N ASP A 54 -15.30 -4.08 -11.23
CA ASP A 54 -16.25 -4.05 -10.12
C ASP A 54 -17.57 -3.40 -10.52
N THR A 55 -17.52 -2.30 -11.29
CA THR A 55 -18.71 -1.60 -11.78
C THR A 55 -19.52 -2.49 -12.74
N VAL A 56 -18.85 -3.18 -13.66
CA VAL A 56 -19.50 -4.10 -14.61
C VAL A 56 -20.16 -5.26 -13.86
N ASN A 57 -19.43 -5.88 -12.92
CA ASN A 57 -19.94 -6.97 -12.10
C ASN A 57 -21.21 -6.54 -11.33
N LEU A 58 -21.19 -5.36 -10.74
CA LEU A 58 -22.35 -4.83 -10.00
C LEU A 58 -23.58 -4.65 -10.89
N VAL A 59 -23.42 -4.14 -12.12
CA VAL A 59 -24.52 -3.96 -13.07
C VAL A 59 -25.10 -5.30 -13.53
N GLN A 60 -24.24 -6.31 -13.73
CA GLN A 60 -24.67 -7.65 -14.12
C GLN A 60 -25.48 -8.32 -13.00
N GLU A 61 -25.00 -8.26 -11.75
CA GLU A 61 -25.73 -8.79 -10.59
C GLU A 61 -27.11 -8.16 -10.40
N GLN A 62 -27.25 -6.86 -10.69
CA GLN A 62 -28.53 -6.17 -10.62
C GLN A 62 -29.50 -6.65 -11.70
N SER A 63 -29.00 -6.90 -12.92
CA SER A 63 -29.81 -7.38 -14.05
C SER A 63 -30.31 -8.81 -13.81
N GLU A 64 -29.48 -9.68 -13.22
CA GLU A 64 -29.83 -11.04 -12.85
C GLU A 64 -30.89 -11.09 -11.73
N LYS A 65 -30.82 -10.18 -10.75
CA LYS A 65 -31.82 -10.07 -9.66
C LYS A 65 -33.18 -9.53 -10.13
N ALA A 66 -33.22 -8.82 -11.26
CA ALA A 66 -34.43 -8.22 -11.81
C ALA A 66 -35.23 -9.14 -12.73
N THR A 67 -34.68 -10.33 -13.06
CA THR A 67 -35.29 -11.34 -13.94
C THR A 67 -35.80 -12.52 -13.10
#